data_AF-A0A4S8PZ66-F1
#
_entry.id   AF-A0A4S8PZ66-F1
#
_cell.length_a   1.000
_cell.length_b   1.000
_cell.length_c   1.000
_cell.angle_alpha   90.00
_cell.angle_beta   90.00
_cell.angle_gamma   90.00
#
_symmetry.space_group_name_H-M   'P 1'
#
loop_
_entity.id
_entity.type
_entity.pdbx_description
1 polymer ?
#
loop_
_entity_poly.entity_id
_entity_poly.type
_entity_poly.pdbx_seq_one_letter_code
_entity_poly.pdbx_strand_id
1 'polypeptide(L)'
;MSGFPGGTAVSLVTVYDWPTLDGQAGGSPHLHTASTEGYVVTHGTGAVETLSGDGYQRHELSHGTVLWFTPGTVHRLINGSGDLQVTVVMQNAGIPEAGDAVFTFPEEVMADAAAYAAAATAPAAPDLSDTDRGAAARTRRDLAVEGYLALRARVETEGAEAMRPFWDRAANLVSGRAGDWRKIWEAGPKAQSDTTGEHLTALAAADGAHLCDSHVGGGGAPARKWGMCGRLETWDLRP
;
A
#
# COMPACT_ATOMS: atom_id res chain seq x y z
N MET A 1 -4.93 -0.27 24.68
CA MET A 1 -3.53 -0.02 24.29
C MET A 1 -3.55 1.04 23.21
N SER A 2 -2.72 2.08 23.29
CA SER A 2 -2.68 3.08 22.23
C SER A 2 -1.76 2.59 21.11
N GLY A 3 -2.34 2.33 19.94
CA GLY A 3 -1.59 2.03 18.72
C GLY A 3 -0.82 3.26 18.21
N PHE A 4 -0.14 3.12 17.09
CA PHE A 4 0.60 4.24 16.48
C PHE A 4 -0.36 5.39 16.07
N PRO A 5 0.11 6.65 16.04
CA PRO A 5 -0.75 7.81 15.86
C PRO A 5 -1.73 7.72 14.69
N GLY A 6 -2.99 8.05 14.96
CA GLY A 6 -4.08 8.04 13.98
C GLY A 6 -4.48 6.65 13.47
N GLY A 7 -4.01 5.59 14.13
CA GLY A 7 -4.16 4.22 13.64
C GLY A 7 -3.49 4.01 12.28
N THR A 8 -2.39 4.72 12.02
CA THR A 8 -1.60 4.58 10.79
C THR A 8 -0.51 3.53 10.94
N ALA A 9 -0.05 2.95 9.83
CA ALA A 9 1.16 2.15 9.77
C ALA A 9 2.26 2.92 9.04
N VAL A 10 3.51 2.58 9.34
CA VAL A 10 4.69 3.15 8.70
C VAL A 10 5.58 2.02 8.22
N SER A 11 6.15 2.16 7.03
CA SER A 11 7.14 1.22 6.49
C SER A 11 8.26 1.98 5.79
N LEU A 12 9.46 1.41 5.81
CA LEU A 12 10.55 1.86 4.94
C LEU A 12 10.59 0.95 3.71
N VAL A 13 10.71 1.54 2.54
CA VAL A 13 10.73 0.83 1.27
C VAL A 13 12.00 1.16 0.52
N THR A 14 12.83 0.16 0.27
CA THR A 14 13.87 0.23 -0.78
C THR A 14 13.26 -0.33 -2.06
N VAL A 15 12.95 0.55 -3.01
CA VAL A 15 12.26 0.20 -4.26
C VAL A 15 13.11 -0.78 -5.07
N TYR A 16 12.47 -1.75 -5.71
CA TYR A 16 13.21 -2.71 -6.54
C TYR A 16 13.97 -2.01 -7.66
N ASP A 17 15.19 -2.49 -7.91
CA ASP A 17 16.14 -2.02 -8.92
C ASP A 17 16.19 -2.93 -10.15
N TRP A 18 15.37 -3.99 -10.19
CA TRP A 18 15.34 -4.90 -11.32
C TRP A 18 14.53 -4.32 -12.48
N PRO A 19 15.01 -4.42 -13.74
CA PRO A 19 14.23 -4.01 -14.90
C PRO A 19 12.96 -4.85 -15.04
N THR A 20 11.96 -4.27 -15.71
CA THR A 20 10.67 -4.88 -16.03
C THR A 20 10.45 -4.88 -17.56
N LEU A 21 9.27 -5.32 -18.02
CA LEU A 21 8.97 -5.52 -19.45
C LEU A 21 9.12 -4.26 -20.31
N ASP A 22 8.93 -3.07 -19.74
CA ASP A 22 9.08 -1.78 -20.43
C ASP A 22 10.47 -1.15 -20.23
N GLY A 23 11.43 -1.91 -19.71
CA GLY A 23 12.80 -1.46 -19.46
C GLY A 23 12.99 -0.65 -18.18
N GLN A 24 11.90 -0.25 -17.50
CA GLN A 24 11.99 0.51 -16.25
C GLN A 24 12.21 -0.41 -15.06
N ALA A 25 13.04 0.01 -14.10
CA ALA A 25 13.16 -0.65 -12.81
C ALA A 25 12.08 -0.15 -11.85
N GLY A 26 11.52 -1.03 -11.02
CA GLY A 26 10.48 -0.62 -10.10
C GLY A 26 9.63 -1.72 -9.48
N GLY A 27 8.57 -1.26 -8.82
CA GLY A 27 7.61 -2.05 -8.05
C GLY A 27 6.48 -2.70 -8.87
N SER A 28 5.66 -3.48 -8.16
CA SER A 28 4.42 -4.07 -8.69
C SER A 28 3.34 -2.98 -8.71
N PRO A 29 2.71 -2.68 -9.86
CA PRO A 29 1.59 -1.76 -9.87
C PRO A 29 0.36 -2.36 -9.16
N HIS A 30 -0.26 -1.57 -8.29
CA HIS A 30 -1.42 -1.99 -7.50
C HIS A 30 -2.23 -0.78 -7.04
N LEU A 31 -3.45 -1.01 -6.56
CA LEU A 31 -4.25 -0.02 -5.82
C LEU A 31 -4.53 -0.50 -4.41
N HIS A 32 -4.89 0.42 -3.53
CA HIS A 32 -5.56 0.13 -2.27
C HIS A 32 -7.06 0.39 -2.43
N THR A 33 -7.89 -0.48 -1.83
CA THR A 33 -9.35 -0.41 -1.95
C THR A 33 -10.03 0.33 -0.81
N ALA A 34 -9.37 0.47 0.35
CA ALA A 34 -9.94 1.10 1.53
C ALA A 34 -9.01 2.10 2.22
N SER A 35 -7.69 1.99 2.02
CA SER A 35 -6.69 2.81 2.70
C SER A 35 -6.04 3.83 1.76
N THR A 36 -5.83 5.04 2.26
CA THR A 36 -4.92 6.01 1.64
C THR A 36 -3.47 5.60 1.92
N GLU A 37 -2.60 5.79 0.93
CA GLU A 37 -1.16 5.58 1.06
C GLU A 37 -0.42 6.88 0.76
N GLY A 38 0.55 7.21 1.61
CA GLY A 38 1.39 8.39 1.50
C GLY A 38 2.87 8.04 1.38
N TYR A 39 3.58 8.73 0.51
CA TYR A 39 5.02 8.62 0.27
C TYR A 39 5.75 9.84 0.78
N VAL A 40 6.85 9.61 1.49
CA VAL A 40 7.88 10.60 1.77
C VAL A 40 9.20 10.05 1.23
N VAL A 41 9.71 10.64 0.15
CA VAL A 41 10.95 10.17 -0.47
C VAL A 41 12.15 10.58 0.40
N THR A 42 12.93 9.59 0.82
CA THR A 42 14.06 9.77 1.74
C THR A 42 15.42 9.58 1.08
N HIS A 43 15.49 8.94 -0.09
CA HIS A 43 16.74 8.77 -0.83
C HIS A 43 16.48 8.50 -2.31
N GLY A 44 17.49 8.77 -3.14
CA GLY A 44 17.46 8.49 -4.58
C GLY A 44 16.51 9.37 -5.39
N THR A 45 16.30 8.98 -6.65
CA THR A 45 15.41 9.65 -7.61
C THR A 45 14.67 8.62 -8.47
N GLY A 46 13.52 9.03 -9.01
CA GLY A 46 12.70 8.16 -9.84
C GLY A 46 11.38 8.83 -10.18
N ALA A 47 10.33 8.02 -10.35
CA ALA A 47 8.98 8.53 -10.57
C ALA A 47 7.94 7.62 -9.91
N VAL A 48 6.75 8.15 -9.67
CA VAL A 48 5.54 7.35 -9.49
C VAL A 48 4.63 7.57 -10.69
N GLU A 49 4.25 6.48 -11.34
CA GLU A 49 3.19 6.49 -12.35
C GLU A 49 1.86 6.11 -11.68
N THR A 50 0.78 6.77 -12.08
CA THR A 50 -0.55 6.57 -11.50
C THR A 50 -1.62 6.43 -12.58
N LEU A 51 -2.63 5.60 -12.32
CA LEU A 51 -3.89 5.53 -13.07
C LEU A 51 -5.05 5.73 -12.11
N SER A 52 -5.87 6.76 -12.34
CA SER A 52 -7.00 7.11 -11.48
C SER A 52 -8.17 7.69 -12.30
N GLY A 53 -9.15 8.28 -11.61
CA GLY A 53 -10.19 9.10 -12.26
C GLY A 53 -9.63 10.31 -13.03
N ASP A 54 -8.38 10.71 -12.78
CA ASP A 54 -7.67 11.76 -13.51
C ASP A 54 -6.89 11.23 -14.73
N GLY A 55 -7.02 9.93 -15.03
CA GLY A 55 -6.30 9.26 -16.10
C GLY A 55 -4.87 8.87 -15.72
N TYR A 56 -3.97 8.84 -16.70
CA TYR A 56 -2.55 8.55 -16.49
C TYR A 56 -1.79 9.82 -16.09
N GLN A 57 -1.03 9.72 -15.00
CA GLN A 57 -0.10 10.77 -14.59
C GLN A 57 1.22 10.17 -14.14
N ARG A 58 2.30 10.92 -14.36
CA ARG A 58 3.65 10.60 -13.89
C ARG A 58 4.17 11.76 -13.06
N HIS A 59 4.65 11.44 -11.86
CA HIS A 59 5.17 12.41 -10.91
C HIS A 59 6.62 12.08 -10.60
N GLU A 60 7.53 13.02 -10.82
CA GLU A 60 8.95 12.83 -10.54
C GLU A 60 9.22 12.85 -9.03
N LEU A 61 10.13 11.97 -8.59
CA LEU A 61 10.45 11.73 -7.19
C LEU A 61 11.90 12.11 -6.92
N SER A 62 12.11 12.87 -5.86
CA SER A 62 13.42 13.18 -5.30
C SER A 62 13.30 13.38 -3.79
N HIS A 63 14.41 13.42 -3.07
CA HIS A 63 14.41 13.62 -1.61
C HIS A 63 13.50 14.78 -1.19
N GLY A 64 12.57 14.53 -0.26
CA GLY A 64 11.62 15.51 0.24
C GLY A 64 10.31 15.62 -0.55
N THR A 65 10.18 14.92 -1.68
CA THR A 65 8.88 14.79 -2.35
C THR A 65 7.90 14.07 -1.41
N VAL A 66 6.73 14.68 -1.21
CA VAL A 66 5.60 14.11 -0.45
C VAL A 66 4.39 14.03 -1.37
N LEU A 67 3.83 12.83 -1.51
CA LEU A 67 2.64 12.56 -2.32
C LEU A 67 1.75 11.58 -1.56
N TRP A 68 0.45 11.62 -1.80
CA TRP A 68 -0.48 10.61 -1.30
C TRP A 68 -1.52 10.31 -2.35
N PHE A 69 -2.11 9.13 -2.27
CA PHE A 69 -3.15 8.71 -3.19
C PHE A 69 -4.24 7.96 -2.45
N THR A 70 -5.47 8.24 -2.84
CA THR A 70 -6.70 7.72 -2.24
C THR A 70 -7.05 6.35 -2.81
N PRO A 71 -7.95 5.61 -2.13
CA PRO A 71 -8.42 4.32 -2.62
C PRO A 71 -8.90 4.38 -4.08
N GLY A 72 -8.54 3.35 -4.86
CA GLY A 72 -8.83 3.28 -6.29
C GLY A 72 -7.69 3.77 -7.20
N THR A 73 -6.70 4.48 -6.66
CA THR A 73 -5.54 4.93 -7.44
C THR A 73 -4.55 3.77 -7.61
N VAL A 74 -4.36 3.33 -8.86
CA VAL A 74 -3.24 2.45 -9.20
C VAL A 74 -1.97 3.27 -9.17
N HIS A 75 -0.92 2.77 -8.55
CA HIS A 75 0.38 3.42 -8.53
C HIS A 75 1.51 2.41 -8.80
N ARG A 76 2.58 2.89 -9.43
CA ARG A 76 3.81 2.14 -9.72
C ARG A 76 5.02 3.02 -9.45
N LEU A 77 5.85 2.62 -8.50
CA LEU A 77 7.16 3.24 -8.29
C LEU A 77 8.15 2.79 -9.35
N ILE A 78 8.82 3.77 -9.97
CA ILE A 78 9.94 3.61 -10.89
C ILE A 78 11.22 4.07 -10.19
N ASN A 79 12.20 3.19 -10.09
CA ASN A 79 13.50 3.46 -9.48
C ASN A 79 14.48 3.95 -10.56
N GLY A 80 14.64 5.27 -10.68
CA GLY A 80 15.48 5.89 -11.72
C GLY A 80 16.96 5.86 -11.40
N SER A 81 17.33 6.04 -10.12
CA SER A 81 18.73 6.04 -9.68
C SER A 81 19.26 4.68 -9.24
N GLY A 82 18.39 3.69 -9.05
CA GLY A 82 18.74 2.37 -8.50
C GLY A 82 18.72 2.29 -6.98
N ASP A 83 18.67 3.42 -6.28
CA ASP A 83 18.73 3.52 -4.81
C ASP A 83 17.54 4.28 -4.21
N LEU A 84 16.42 4.40 -4.93
CA LEU A 84 15.20 5.06 -4.45
C LEU A 84 14.68 4.43 -3.14
N GLN A 85 14.53 5.27 -2.10
CA GLN A 85 13.94 4.90 -0.82
C GLN A 85 12.80 5.83 -0.45
N VAL A 86 11.74 5.25 0.11
CA VAL A 86 10.51 5.94 0.48
C VAL A 86 10.06 5.48 1.87
N THR A 87 9.72 6.42 2.74
CA THR A 87 8.92 6.13 3.93
C THR A 87 7.45 6.17 3.51
N VAL A 88 6.77 5.05 3.70
CA VAL A 88 5.35 4.89 3.39
C VAL A 88 4.54 5.06 4.67
N VAL A 89 3.52 5.91 4.62
CA VAL A 89 2.51 6.06 5.66
C VAL A 89 1.19 5.51 5.14
N MET A 90 0.71 4.45 5.77
CA MET A 90 -0.53 3.77 5.41
C MET A 90 -1.64 4.14 6.38
N GLN A 91 -2.79 4.55 5.84
CA GLN A 91 -4.00 4.65 6.64
C GLN A 91 -4.46 3.25 7.07
N ASN A 92 -5.14 3.16 8.21
CA ASN A 92 -5.78 1.95 8.70
C ASN A 92 -4.82 0.78 8.92
N ALA A 93 -3.83 0.96 9.80
CA ALA A 93 -2.92 -0.11 10.21
C ALA A 93 -3.67 -1.43 10.45
N GLY A 94 -3.27 -2.48 9.72
CA GLY A 94 -3.91 -3.79 9.73
C GLY A 94 -4.81 -4.09 8.53
N ILE A 95 -5.43 -3.09 7.89
CA ILE A 95 -6.27 -3.30 6.69
C ILE A 95 -5.41 -3.63 5.46
N PRO A 96 -4.31 -2.89 5.17
CA PRO A 96 -3.38 -3.28 4.10
C PRO A 96 -2.81 -4.69 4.27
N GLU A 97 -2.41 -5.05 5.48
CA GLU A 97 -1.91 -6.37 5.82
C GLU A 97 -3.00 -7.45 5.71
N ALA A 98 -4.27 -7.08 5.90
CA ALA A 98 -5.44 -7.94 5.68
C ALA A 98 -5.86 -8.01 4.18
N GLY A 99 -5.09 -7.42 3.28
CA GLY A 99 -5.21 -7.60 1.83
C GLY A 99 -6.15 -6.63 1.14
N ASP A 100 -6.11 -5.34 1.49
CA ASP A 100 -6.85 -4.30 0.76
C ASP A 100 -6.18 -3.86 -0.55
N ALA A 101 -4.95 -4.32 -0.79
CA ALA A 101 -4.19 -4.08 -1.99
C ALA A 101 -4.57 -5.05 -3.11
N VAL A 102 -4.76 -4.52 -4.32
CA VAL A 102 -5.10 -5.30 -5.53
C VAL A 102 -4.10 -5.01 -6.65
N PHE A 103 -3.43 -6.05 -7.15
CA PHE A 103 -2.49 -5.97 -8.27
C PHE A 103 -3.22 -5.76 -9.60
N THR A 104 -2.55 -5.10 -10.53
CA THR A 104 -3.00 -4.95 -11.92
C THR A 104 -2.63 -6.15 -12.78
N PHE A 105 -2.97 -7.37 -12.35
CA PHE A 105 -2.75 -8.55 -13.20
C PHE A 105 -3.58 -8.51 -14.49
N PRO A 106 -3.23 -9.32 -15.50
CA PRO A 106 -4.04 -9.46 -16.72
C PRO A 106 -5.50 -9.77 -16.42
N GLU A 107 -6.39 -9.36 -17.34
CA GLU A 107 -7.84 -9.39 -17.15
C GLU A 107 -8.37 -10.79 -16.83
N GLU A 108 -7.82 -11.81 -17.48
CA GLU A 108 -8.15 -13.23 -17.28
C GLU A 108 -7.79 -13.72 -15.87
N VAL A 109 -6.70 -13.22 -15.28
CA VAL A 109 -6.31 -13.53 -13.90
C VAL A 109 -7.23 -12.81 -12.92
N MET A 110 -7.53 -11.55 -13.19
CA MET A 110 -8.44 -10.73 -12.37
C MET A 110 -9.89 -11.24 -12.38
N ALA A 111 -10.30 -11.94 -13.44
CA ALA A 111 -11.65 -12.49 -13.59
C ALA A 111 -11.88 -13.78 -12.77
N ASP A 112 -10.83 -14.45 -12.31
CA ASP A 112 -10.91 -15.67 -11.51
C ASP A 112 -10.26 -15.45 -10.14
N ALA A 113 -11.08 -15.45 -9.08
CA ALA A 113 -10.62 -15.22 -7.72
C ALA A 113 -9.58 -16.25 -7.24
N ALA A 114 -9.65 -17.51 -7.70
CA ALA A 114 -8.68 -18.53 -7.34
C ALA A 114 -7.35 -18.33 -8.08
N ALA A 115 -7.41 -18.00 -9.38
CA ALA A 115 -6.22 -17.66 -10.16
C ALA A 115 -5.53 -16.41 -9.60
N TYR A 116 -6.30 -15.37 -9.29
CA TYR A 116 -5.79 -14.16 -8.65
C TYR A 116 -5.12 -14.47 -7.31
N ALA A 117 -5.78 -15.24 -6.43
CA ALA A 117 -5.21 -15.61 -5.13
C ALA A 117 -3.90 -16.39 -5.27
N ALA A 118 -3.81 -17.32 -6.22
CA ALA A 118 -2.60 -18.08 -6.50
C ALA A 118 -1.44 -17.18 -6.98
N ALA A 119 -1.73 -16.20 -7.84
CA ALA A 119 -0.73 -15.27 -8.36
C ALA A 119 -0.31 -14.18 -7.35
N ALA A 120 -1.26 -13.71 -6.52
CA ALA A 120 -1.03 -12.64 -5.55
C ALA A 120 -0.29 -13.12 -4.30
N THR A 121 -0.44 -14.40 -3.93
CA THR A 121 0.13 -14.94 -2.69
C THR A 121 1.64 -15.04 -2.81
N ALA A 122 2.35 -14.28 -1.98
CA ALA A 122 3.78 -14.47 -1.79
C ALA A 122 4.05 -15.82 -1.12
N PRO A 123 5.01 -16.62 -1.62
CA PRO A 123 5.40 -17.86 -0.96
C PRO A 123 5.82 -17.61 0.49
N ALA A 124 5.12 -18.27 1.42
CA ALA A 124 5.28 -18.06 2.86
C ALA A 124 5.90 -19.25 3.60
N ALA A 125 6.25 -20.33 2.90
CA ALA A 125 6.82 -21.53 3.53
C ALA A 125 8.10 -21.18 4.33
N PRO A 126 8.27 -21.66 5.57
CA PRO A 126 9.36 -21.23 6.46
C PRO A 126 10.77 -21.54 5.93
N ASP A 127 10.88 -22.58 5.10
CA ASP A 127 12.11 -23.12 4.53
C ASP A 127 12.54 -22.46 3.22
N LEU A 128 11.73 -21.56 2.65
CA LEU A 128 12.09 -20.82 1.45
C LEU A 128 13.26 -19.87 1.70
N SER A 129 14.28 -19.96 0.86
CA SER A 129 15.43 -19.06 0.87
C SER A 129 15.03 -17.63 0.51
N ASP A 130 15.84 -16.66 0.91
CA ASP A 130 15.61 -15.25 0.54
C ASP A 130 15.64 -15.05 -0.99
N THR A 131 16.50 -15.80 -1.69
CA THR A 131 16.56 -15.83 -3.16
C THR A 131 15.24 -16.30 -3.77
N ASP A 132 14.63 -17.37 -3.24
CA ASP A 132 13.36 -17.89 -3.76
C ASP A 132 12.21 -16.92 -3.52
N ARG A 133 12.22 -16.24 -2.36
CA ARG A 133 11.24 -15.17 -2.06
C ARG A 133 11.41 -13.99 -3.00
N GLY A 134 12.64 -13.58 -3.29
CA GLY A 134 12.94 -12.54 -4.27
C GLY A 134 12.49 -12.91 -5.69
N ALA A 135 12.73 -14.16 -6.11
CA ALA A 135 12.27 -14.67 -7.40
C ALA A 135 10.74 -14.65 -7.50
N ALA A 136 10.03 -15.09 -6.45
CA ALA A 136 8.58 -15.06 -6.43
C ALA A 136 8.01 -13.63 -6.44
N ALA A 137 8.62 -12.70 -5.69
CA ALA A 137 8.25 -11.29 -5.71
C ALA A 137 8.44 -10.69 -7.11
N ARG A 138 9.53 -11.06 -7.80
CA ARG A 138 9.80 -10.64 -9.17
C ARG A 138 8.77 -11.18 -10.16
N THR A 139 8.43 -12.47 -10.09
CA THR A 139 7.40 -13.08 -10.95
C THR A 139 6.04 -12.40 -10.75
N ARG A 140 5.62 -12.19 -9.50
CA ARG A 140 4.38 -11.48 -9.18
C ARG A 140 4.39 -10.06 -9.73
N ARG A 141 5.50 -9.34 -9.55
CA ARG A 141 5.68 -7.98 -10.06
C ARG A 141 5.55 -7.94 -11.58
N ASP A 142 6.24 -8.83 -12.29
CA ASP A 142 6.28 -8.79 -13.75
C ASP A 142 4.88 -9.05 -14.35
N LEU A 143 4.09 -9.94 -13.73
CA LEU A 143 2.68 -10.14 -14.08
C LEU A 143 1.83 -8.89 -13.83
N ALA A 144 2.05 -8.17 -12.72
CA ALA A 144 1.34 -6.92 -12.44
C ALA A 144 1.74 -5.80 -13.43
N VAL A 145 3.00 -5.76 -13.87
CA VAL A 145 3.46 -4.81 -14.89
C VAL A 145 2.82 -5.10 -16.25
N GLU A 146 2.66 -6.36 -16.63
CA GLU A 146 1.97 -6.74 -17.87
C GLU A 146 0.54 -6.18 -17.93
N GLY A 147 -0.29 -6.47 -16.91
CA GLY A 147 -1.65 -5.97 -16.88
C GLY A 147 -1.74 -4.45 -16.69
N TYR A 148 -0.79 -3.83 -15.96
CA TYR A 148 -0.68 -2.38 -15.86
C TYR A 148 -0.44 -1.69 -17.20
N LEU A 149 0.48 -2.21 -18.02
CA LEU A 149 0.80 -1.61 -19.32
C LEU A 149 -0.39 -1.67 -20.27
N ALA A 150 -1.12 -2.79 -20.28
CA ALA A 150 -2.37 -2.92 -21.02
C ALA A 150 -3.43 -1.93 -20.51
N LEU A 151 -3.60 -1.81 -19.18
CA LEU A 151 -4.55 -0.87 -18.57
C LEU A 151 -4.20 0.59 -18.88
N ARG A 152 -2.91 0.98 -18.76
CA ARG A 152 -2.42 2.32 -19.10
C ARG A 152 -2.72 2.66 -20.56
N ALA A 153 -2.42 1.75 -21.49
CA ALA A 153 -2.69 1.97 -22.91
C ALA A 153 -4.18 2.22 -23.18
N ARG A 154 -5.08 1.51 -22.47
CA ARG A 154 -6.53 1.77 -22.55
C ARG A 154 -6.89 3.13 -21.96
N VAL A 155 -6.35 3.50 -20.79
CA VAL A 155 -6.60 4.82 -20.18
C VAL A 155 -6.11 5.97 -21.08
N GLU A 156 -4.97 5.81 -21.75
CA GLU A 156 -4.43 6.83 -22.67
C GLU A 156 -5.29 7.00 -23.94
N THR A 157 -5.96 5.93 -24.40
CA THR A 157 -6.74 5.93 -25.66
C THR A 157 -8.23 6.17 -25.45
N GLU A 158 -8.82 5.55 -24.42
CA GLU A 158 -10.24 5.59 -24.09
C GLU A 158 -10.57 6.61 -22.97
N GLY A 159 -9.56 7.12 -22.26
CA GLY A 159 -9.71 8.00 -21.11
C GLY A 159 -9.87 7.27 -19.78
N ALA A 160 -10.06 8.03 -18.69
CA ALA A 160 -10.13 7.50 -17.33
C ALA A 160 -11.26 6.46 -17.10
N GLU A 161 -12.33 6.50 -17.90
CA GLU A 161 -13.43 5.53 -17.83
C GLU A 161 -12.96 4.09 -18.11
N ALA A 162 -11.84 3.90 -18.79
CA ALA A 162 -11.24 2.58 -19.01
C ALA A 162 -10.87 1.85 -17.71
N MET A 163 -10.74 2.57 -16.60
CA MET A 163 -10.49 2.04 -15.26
C MET A 163 -11.69 1.31 -14.67
N ARG A 164 -12.92 1.62 -15.11
CA ARG A 164 -14.13 1.14 -14.45
C ARG A 164 -14.20 -0.40 -14.34
N PRO A 165 -13.92 -1.19 -15.40
CA PRO A 165 -13.90 -2.64 -15.30
C PRO A 165 -12.81 -3.19 -14.37
N PHE A 166 -11.72 -2.46 -14.14
CA PHE A 166 -10.67 -2.84 -13.20
C PHE A 166 -11.13 -2.60 -11.75
N TRP A 167 -11.73 -1.45 -11.45
CA TRP A 167 -12.28 -1.16 -10.13
C TRP A 167 -13.39 -2.13 -9.73
N ASP A 168 -14.30 -2.46 -10.65
CA ASP A 168 -15.38 -3.41 -10.38
C ASP A 168 -14.82 -4.80 -10.02
N ARG A 169 -13.75 -5.25 -10.71
CA ARG A 169 -13.06 -6.51 -10.38
C ARG A 169 -12.33 -6.45 -9.05
N ALA A 170 -11.60 -5.36 -8.79
CA ALA A 170 -10.93 -5.16 -7.51
C ALA A 170 -11.91 -5.21 -6.34
N ALA A 171 -13.07 -4.54 -6.47
CA ALA A 171 -14.14 -4.58 -5.48
C ALA A 171 -14.70 -5.99 -5.28
N ASN A 172 -14.92 -6.75 -6.36
CA ASN A 172 -15.38 -8.14 -6.27
C ASN A 172 -14.37 -9.04 -5.54
N LEU A 173 -13.07 -8.93 -5.87
CA LEU A 173 -11.99 -9.72 -5.26
C LEU A 173 -11.89 -9.51 -3.75
N VAL A 174 -12.14 -8.30 -3.26
CA VAL A 174 -11.99 -7.97 -1.84
C VAL A 174 -13.29 -8.00 -1.04
N SER A 175 -14.45 -8.13 -1.71
CA SER A 175 -15.78 -8.01 -1.09
C SER A 175 -15.97 -8.91 0.16
N GLY A 176 -15.44 -10.13 0.14
CA GLY A 176 -15.50 -11.07 1.26
C GLY A 176 -14.70 -10.67 2.49
N ARG A 177 -13.80 -9.68 2.40
CA ARG A 177 -12.91 -9.23 3.48
C ARG A 177 -13.43 -8.01 4.23
N ALA A 178 -14.38 -7.28 3.65
CA ALA A 178 -14.86 -6.00 4.19
C ALA A 178 -15.42 -6.12 5.62
N GLY A 179 -16.00 -7.27 5.98
CA GLY A 179 -16.49 -7.53 7.34
C GLY A 179 -15.38 -7.56 8.39
N ASP A 180 -14.22 -8.13 8.05
CA ASP A 180 -13.08 -8.17 8.97
C ASP A 180 -12.34 -6.83 9.01
N TRP A 181 -12.23 -6.15 7.87
CA TRP A 181 -11.69 -4.79 7.82
C TRP A 181 -12.48 -3.81 8.68
N ARG A 182 -13.81 -3.95 8.73
CA ARG A 182 -14.64 -3.12 9.63
C ARG A 182 -14.23 -3.28 11.09
N LYS A 183 -13.98 -4.53 11.54
CA LYS A 183 -13.53 -4.79 12.92
C LYS A 183 -12.15 -4.17 13.18
N ILE A 184 -11.23 -4.27 12.23
CA ILE A 184 -9.89 -3.67 12.32
C ILE A 184 -10.00 -2.14 12.43
N TRP A 185 -10.84 -1.52 11.59
CA TRP A 185 -11.06 -0.08 11.61
C TRP A 185 -11.69 0.40 12.92
N GLU A 186 -12.74 -0.29 13.39
CA GLU A 186 -13.45 0.03 14.63
C GLU A 186 -12.52 -0.03 15.85
N ALA A 187 -11.71 -1.08 15.96
CA ALA A 187 -10.76 -1.24 17.06
C ALA A 187 -9.51 -0.36 16.93
N GLY A 188 -9.21 0.13 15.73
CA GLY A 188 -7.99 0.86 15.40
C GLY A 188 -8.22 2.36 15.22
N PRO A 189 -8.13 2.88 13.98
CA PRO A 189 -8.27 4.31 13.69
C PRO A 189 -9.54 4.95 14.27
N LYS A 190 -10.68 4.25 14.21
CA LYS A 190 -11.95 4.80 14.71
C LYS A 190 -11.88 5.02 16.23
N ALA A 191 -11.47 4.00 16.99
CA ALA A 191 -11.33 4.11 18.44
C ALA A 191 -10.38 5.25 18.84
N GLN A 192 -9.24 5.41 18.16
CA GLN A 192 -8.33 6.53 18.44
C GLN A 192 -8.96 7.90 18.14
N SER A 193 -9.72 8.01 17.05
CA SER A 193 -10.44 9.24 16.70
C SER A 193 -11.53 9.55 17.72
N ASP A 194 -12.27 8.55 18.20
CA ASP A 194 -13.31 8.71 19.22
C ASP A 194 -12.68 9.17 20.55
N THR A 195 -11.58 8.54 20.98
CA THR A 195 -10.80 8.94 22.18
C THR A 195 -10.32 10.39 22.08
N THR A 196 -9.91 10.85 20.89
CA THR A 196 -9.54 12.25 20.70
C THR A 196 -10.75 13.18 20.95
N GLY A 197 -11.95 12.79 20.53
CA GLY A 197 -13.18 13.53 20.82
C GLY A 197 -13.50 13.61 22.32
N GLU A 198 -13.27 12.52 23.07
CA GLU A 198 -13.40 12.49 24.53
C GLU A 198 -12.41 13.44 25.20
N HIS A 199 -11.14 13.43 24.78
CA HIS A 199 -10.12 14.35 25.27
C HIS A 199 -10.48 15.82 25.02
N LEU A 200 -10.95 16.15 23.81
CA LEU A 200 -11.38 17.51 23.47
C LEU A 200 -12.54 17.97 24.36
N THR A 201 -13.47 17.08 24.66
CA THR A 201 -14.60 17.36 25.56
C THR A 201 -14.12 17.65 26.99
N ALA A 202 -13.20 16.84 27.53
CA ALA A 202 -12.63 17.06 28.86
C ALA A 202 -11.83 18.37 28.94
N LEU A 203 -11.00 18.64 27.92
CA LEU A 203 -10.20 19.88 27.85
C LEU A 203 -11.08 21.13 27.77
N ALA A 204 -12.23 21.08 27.08
CA ALA A 204 -13.19 22.18 27.05
C ALA A 204 -13.78 22.50 28.44
N ALA A 205 -13.79 21.51 29.35
CA ALA A 205 -14.18 21.68 30.76
C ALA A 205 -12.99 21.99 31.69
N ALA A 206 -11.79 22.23 31.15
CA ALA A 206 -10.54 22.34 31.89
C ALA A 206 -10.20 21.11 32.77
N ASP A 207 -10.69 19.93 32.37
CA ASP A 207 -10.35 18.64 32.99
C ASP A 207 -9.20 17.97 32.24
N GLY A 208 -8.06 17.85 32.92
CA GLY A 208 -6.83 17.24 32.42
C GLY A 208 -6.60 15.80 32.86
N ALA A 209 -7.58 15.12 33.45
CA ALA A 209 -7.38 13.79 34.06
C ALA A 209 -6.71 12.77 33.12
N HIS A 210 -7.12 12.73 31.85
CA HIS A 210 -6.54 11.83 30.83
C HIS A 210 -5.04 12.06 30.58
N LEU A 211 -4.50 13.24 30.89
CA LEU A 211 -3.06 13.53 30.72
C LEU A 211 -2.19 12.73 31.70
N CYS A 212 -2.77 12.29 32.82
CA CYS A 212 -2.09 11.43 33.79
C CYS A 212 -1.80 10.03 33.23
N ASP A 213 -2.48 9.61 32.16
CA ASP A 213 -2.28 8.32 31.49
C ASP A 213 -1.23 8.39 30.35
N SER A 214 -0.54 9.54 30.20
CA SER A 214 0.47 9.73 29.17
C SER A 214 1.66 8.78 29.34
N HIS A 215 2.13 8.23 28.21
CA HIS A 215 3.25 7.29 28.16
C HIS A 215 3.93 7.31 26.79
N VAL A 216 5.12 6.70 26.70
CA VAL A 216 5.87 6.53 25.45
C VAL A 216 5.68 5.10 24.94
N GLY A 217 5.17 4.94 23.72
CA GLY A 217 5.09 3.66 23.02
C GLY A 217 6.31 3.41 22.11
N GLY A 218 6.59 2.15 21.79
CA GLY A 218 7.65 1.77 20.86
C GLY A 218 7.28 0.56 20.02
N GLY A 219 7.57 0.60 18.71
CA GLY A 219 7.24 -0.47 17.76
C GLY A 219 8.22 -1.65 17.74
N GLY A 220 9.27 -1.62 18.56
CA GLY A 220 10.33 -2.63 18.56
C GLY A 220 11.20 -2.62 17.30
N ALA A 221 11.84 -3.76 17.02
CA ALA A 221 12.68 -3.93 15.84
C ALA A 221 11.82 -4.18 14.58
N PRO A 222 12.20 -3.63 13.41
CA PRO A 222 11.46 -3.86 12.18
C PRO A 222 11.61 -5.31 11.69
N ALA A 223 10.54 -5.83 11.09
CA ALA A 223 10.56 -7.05 10.31
C ALA A 223 10.84 -6.74 8.84
N ARG A 224 11.80 -7.47 8.25
CA ARG A 224 12.16 -7.38 6.83
C ARG A 224 11.31 -8.30 5.96
N LYS A 225 10.78 -7.79 4.85
CA LYS A 225 9.86 -8.52 3.96
C LYS A 225 10.07 -8.14 2.49
N TRP A 226 9.70 -9.05 1.58
CA TRP A 226 9.53 -8.73 0.16
C TRP A 226 8.13 -8.15 -0.06
N GLY A 227 8.05 -6.87 -0.45
CA GLY A 227 6.80 -6.14 -0.63
C GLY A 227 6.34 -6.04 -2.08
N MET A 228 5.35 -5.16 -2.31
CA MET A 228 4.83 -4.88 -3.65
C MET A 228 5.76 -3.96 -4.41
N CYS A 229 6.16 -2.85 -3.79
CA CYS A 229 7.04 -1.85 -4.39
C CYS A 229 8.54 -2.14 -4.25
N GLY A 230 8.94 -2.91 -3.24
CA GLY A 230 10.34 -3.06 -2.87
C GLY A 230 10.56 -3.95 -1.66
N ARG A 231 11.80 -3.94 -1.15
CA ARG A 231 12.15 -4.55 0.14
C ARG A 231 11.62 -3.65 1.26
N LEU A 232 10.90 -4.24 2.21
CA LEU A 232 10.23 -3.52 3.29
C LEU A 232 10.94 -3.73 4.62
N GLU A 233 10.95 -2.68 5.44
CA GLU A 233 11.10 -2.76 6.89
C GLU A 233 9.79 -2.27 7.52
N THR A 234 9.14 -3.14 8.31
CA THR A 234 7.77 -2.95 8.83
C THR A 234 7.71 -3.17 10.34
N TRP A 235 6.80 -2.47 11.02
CA TRP A 235 6.51 -2.63 12.44
C TRP A 235 5.06 -3.06 12.64
N ASP A 236 4.76 -3.87 13.67
CA ASP A 236 3.38 -4.07 14.10
C ASP A 236 2.97 -2.88 14.97
N LEU A 237 2.14 -2.02 14.40
CA LEU A 237 1.76 -0.72 14.96
C LEU A 237 0.28 -0.65 15.34
N ARG A 238 -0.41 -1.79 15.26
CA ARG A 238 -1.81 -1.91 15.66
C ARG A 238 -1.95 -1.74 17.18
N PRO A 239 -3.07 -1.18 17.66
CA PRO A 239 -3.37 -1.10 19.08
C PRO A 239 -3.57 -2.46 19.74
#